data_AF-A0A090QK29-F1
#
_entry.id   AF-A0A090QK29-F1
#
_cell.length_a   1.000
_cell.length_b   1.000
_cell.length_c   1.000
_cell.angle_alpha   90.00
_cell.angle_beta   90.00
_cell.angle_gamma   90.00
#
_symmetry.space_group_name_H-M   'P 1'
#
loop_
_entity.id
_entity.type
_entity.pdbx_description
1 polymer ?
#
loop_
_entity_poly.entity_id
_entity_poly.type
_entity_poly.pdbx_seq_one_letter_code
_entity_poly.pdbx_strand_id
1 'polypeptide(L)'
;MMKMREVENIPVPANDKTLLKPGGLHVMFFDLETVPTLGEMFPLTLYFKHAGKVNVEVKVEPATYMPEYMASESVDADSKSMRE
;
A
#
# COMPACT_ATOMS: atom_id res chain seq x y z
N MET A 1 18.69 -8.35 9.98
CA MET A 1 17.28 -8.57 10.40
C MET A 1 16.44 -7.45 9.80
N MET A 2 15.41 -7.77 9.03
CA MET A 2 14.41 -6.77 8.63
C MET A 2 13.55 -6.43 9.83
N LYS A 3 13.30 -5.14 10.06
CA LYS A 3 12.45 -4.65 11.15
C LYS A 3 11.49 -3.62 10.58
N MET A 4 10.24 -3.67 11.02
CA MET A 4 9.28 -2.62 10.76
C MET A 4 9.65 -1.40 11.61
N ARG A 5 9.55 -0.21 11.02
CA ARG A 5 9.79 1.06 11.70
C ARG A 5 8.71 2.04 11.31
N GLU A 6 8.21 2.78 12.30
CA GLU A 6 7.31 3.89 12.06
C GLU A 6 8.04 4.99 11.28
N VAL A 7 7.31 5.65 10.39
CA VAL A 7 7.79 6.80 9.62
C VAL A 7 6.77 7.92 9.77
N GLU A 8 7.26 9.15 9.95
CA GLU A 8 6.38 10.32 10.16
C GLU A 8 5.56 10.68 8.91
N ASN A 9 6.11 10.39 7.72
CA ASN A 9 5.46 10.69 6.45
C ASN A 9 5.95 9.74 5.35
N ILE A 10 5.12 9.62 4.31
CA ILE A 10 5.41 8.84 3.12
C ILE A 10 5.52 9.81 1.94
N PRO A 11 6.71 9.93 1.31
CA PRO A 11 6.87 10.81 0.16
C PRO A 11 6.10 10.23 -1.02
N VAL A 12 5.38 11.09 -1.75
CA VAL A 12 4.75 10.76 -3.04
C VAL A 12 5.39 11.68 -4.08
N PRO A 13 6.27 11.15 -4.96
CA PRO A 13 6.98 11.98 -5.93
C PRO A 13 6.01 12.52 -6.99
N ALA A 14 6.35 13.67 -7.57
CA ALA A 14 5.58 14.23 -8.67
C ALA A 14 5.64 13.31 -9.89
N ASN A 15 4.47 13.06 -10.50
CA ASN A 15 4.32 12.15 -11.65
C ASN A 15 4.73 10.69 -11.38
N ASP A 16 4.84 10.29 -10.12
CA ASP A 16 5.21 8.93 -9.72
C ASP A 16 4.26 8.41 -8.63
N LYS A 17 4.42 7.15 -8.24
CA LYS A 17 3.59 6.46 -7.26
C LYS A 17 4.46 5.85 -6.18
N THR A 18 3.98 5.94 -4.94
CA THR A 18 4.58 5.22 -3.81
C THR A 18 3.69 4.03 -3.48
N LEU A 19 4.20 2.83 -3.68
CA LEU A 19 3.47 1.60 -3.42
C LEU A 19 3.50 1.24 -1.94
N LEU A 20 2.32 0.98 -1.39
CA LEU A 20 2.16 0.37 -0.07
C LEU A 20 1.93 -1.13 -0.26
N LYS A 21 2.93 -1.95 0.11
CA LYS A 21 2.88 -3.40 -0.08
C LYS A 21 3.49 -4.17 1.09
N PRO A 22 3.05 -5.42 1.33
CA PRO A 22 3.69 -6.31 2.30
C PRO A 22 5.19 -6.43 2.04
N GLY A 23 6.01 -6.31 3.10
CA GLY A 23 7.47 -6.29 2.99
C GLY A 23 8.09 -4.94 2.62
N GLY A 24 7.28 -3.92 2.32
CA GLY A 24 7.69 -2.54 2.10
C GLY A 24 6.94 -1.56 3.02
N LEU A 25 6.62 -0.38 2.49
CA LEU A 25 5.76 0.58 3.19
C LEU A 25 4.34 0.01 3.33
N HIS A 26 3.74 0.15 4.51
CA HIS A 26 2.37 -0.28 4.77
C HIS A 26 1.78 0.55 5.91
N VAL A 27 0.45 0.63 5.96
CA VAL A 27 -0.28 1.30 7.04
C VAL A 27 -0.60 0.28 8.11
N MET A 28 -0.30 0.62 9.36
CA MET A 28 -0.65 -0.17 10.54
C MET A 28 -1.90 0.44 11.17
N PHE A 29 -2.87 -0.41 11.49
CA PHE A 29 -4.03 -0.04 12.29
C PHE A 29 -3.78 -0.47 13.74
N PHE A 30 -3.93 0.47 14.67
CA PHE A 30 -3.82 0.22 16.11
C PHE A 30 -5.18 0.46 16.77
N ASP A 31 -5.42 -0.22 17.89
CA ASP A 31 -6.59 0.01 18.76
C ASP A 31 -7.94 0.03 18.03
N LEU A 32 -8.15 -0.93 17.14
CA LEU A 32 -9.42 -1.09 16.43
C LEU A 32 -10.53 -1.46 17.42
N GLU A 33 -11.58 -0.63 17.50
CA GLU A 33 -12.78 -0.94 18.31
C GLU A 33 -13.52 -2.18 17.80
N THR A 34 -13.47 -2.41 16.48
CA THR A 34 -14.04 -3.59 15.83
C THR A 34 -13.07 -4.07 14.77
N VAL A 35 -12.75 -5.36 14.80
CA VAL A 35 -11.94 -5.99 13.76
C VAL A 35 -12.82 -6.14 12.52
N PRO A 36 -12.47 -5.51 11.39
CA PRO A 36 -13.32 -5.53 10.22
C PRO A 36 -13.32 -6.95 9.61
N THR A 37 -14.48 -7.35 9.11
CA THR A 37 -14.72 -8.72 8.62
C THR A 37 -14.27 -8.89 7.18
N LEU A 38 -14.01 -10.14 6.77
CA LEU A 38 -13.59 -10.42 5.41
C LEU A 38 -14.66 -9.97 4.39
N GLY A 39 -14.23 -9.22 3.37
CA GLY A 39 -15.11 -8.69 2.33
C GLY A 39 -15.80 -7.37 2.71
N GLU A 40 -15.65 -6.90 3.95
CA GLU A 40 -16.14 -5.60 4.38
C GLU A 40 -15.35 -4.47 3.72
N MET A 41 -16.02 -3.35 3.47
CA MET A 41 -15.39 -2.12 3.01
C MET A 41 -15.57 -1.03 4.06
N PHE A 42 -14.49 -0.33 4.37
CA PHE A 42 -14.53 0.80 5.30
C PHE A 42 -13.85 2.02 4.69
N PRO A 43 -14.37 3.23 4.95
CA PRO A 43 -13.75 4.45 4.46
C PRO A 43 -12.49 4.78 5.27
N LEU A 44 -11.44 5.19 4.58
CA LEU A 44 -10.20 5.69 5.16
C LEU A 44 -9.90 7.06 4.57
N THR A 45 -9.49 8.01 5.41
CA THR A 45 -9.09 9.35 4.96
C THR A 45 -7.57 9.48 4.97
N LEU A 46 -6.98 9.68 3.79
CA LEU A 46 -5.59 10.01 3.60
C LEU A 46 -5.39 11.53 3.64
N TYR A 47 -4.42 11.98 4.41
CA TYR A 47 -4.09 13.40 4.55
C TYR A 47 -2.82 13.70 3.75
N PHE A 48 -2.99 14.39 2.62
CA PHE A 48 -1.90 14.85 1.78
C PHE A 48 -1.57 16.31 2.07
N LYS A 49 -0.28 16.61 2.21
CA LYS A 49 0.21 17.98 2.45
C LYS A 49 -0.26 18.98 1.39
N HIS A 50 -0.29 18.57 0.12
CA HIS A 50 -0.60 19.45 -1.02
C HIS A 50 -1.98 19.21 -1.63
N ALA A 51 -2.50 17.98 -1.57
CA ALA A 51 -3.81 17.63 -2.13
C ALA A 51 -4.95 17.67 -1.11
N GLY A 52 -4.66 17.86 0.18
CA GLY A 52 -5.65 17.86 1.25
C GLY A 52 -6.15 16.46 1.60
N LYS A 53 -7.42 16.34 1.97
CA LYS A 53 -8.02 15.08 2.41
C LYS A 53 -8.52 14.28 1.21
N VAL A 54 -8.14 13.01 1.14
CA VAL A 54 -8.60 12.06 0.12
C VAL A 54 -9.28 10.90 0.83
N ASN A 55 -10.55 10.67 0.52
CA ASN A 55 -11.28 9.51 1.04
C ASN A 55 -11.09 8.34 0.08
N VAL A 56 -10.70 7.19 0.63
CA VAL A 56 -10.55 5.93 -0.10
C VAL A 56 -11.39 4.87 0.60
N GLU A 57 -12.02 3.99 -0.17
CA GLU A 57 -12.65 2.79 0.38
C GLU A 57 -11.63 1.66 0.42
N VAL A 58 -11.43 1.07 1.60
CA VAL A 58 -10.52 -0.04 1.82
C VAL A 58 -11.34 -1.30 2.01
N LYS A 59 -11.11 -2.29 1.15
CA LYS A 59 -11.74 -3.61 1.25
C LYS A 59 -10.85 -4.56 2.04
N VAL A 60 -11.44 -5.29 2.98
CA VAL A 60 -10.77 -6.35 3.73
C VAL A 60 -10.68 -7.59 2.86
N GLU A 61 -9.46 -7.98 2.53
CA GLU A 61 -9.16 -9.17 1.72
C GLU A 61 -8.41 -10.22 2.56
N PRO A 62 -8.36 -11.49 2.14
CA PRO A 62 -7.63 -12.53 2.86
C PRO A 62 -6.14 -12.19 2.98
N ALA A 63 -5.46 -12.70 4.00
CA ALA A 63 -4.01 -12.50 4.15
C ALA A 63 -3.18 -13.05 2.96
N THR A 64 -3.74 -13.97 2.19
CA THR A 64 -3.16 -14.54 0.96
C THR A 64 -3.51 -13.75 -0.30
N TYR A 65 -4.24 -12.64 -0.17
CA TYR A 65 -4.64 -11.83 -1.30
C TYR A 65 -3.42 -11.18 -1.97
N MET A 66 -3.29 -11.42 -3.27
CA MET A 66 -2.29 -10.76 -4.11
C MET A 66 -3.04 -9.85 -5.08
N PRO A 67 -2.94 -8.52 -4.93
CA PRO A 67 -3.59 -7.61 -5.85
C PRO A 67 -2.95 -7.70 -7.25
N GLU A 68 -3.76 -7.48 -8.28
CA GLU A 68 -3.38 -7.65 -9.69
C GLU A 68 -2.13 -6.84 -10.09
N TYR A 69 -1.95 -5.64 -9.51
CA TYR A 69 -0.77 -4.80 -9.79
C TYR A 69 0.56 -5.42 -9.29
N MET A 70 0.52 -6.33 -8.31
CA MET A 70 1.71 -7.06 -7.85
C MET A 70 2.03 -8.25 -8.76
N ALA A 71 1.04 -8.80 -9.48
CA ALA A 71 1.28 -9.86 -10.45
C ALA A 71 2.05 -9.34 -11.68
N SER A 72 1.77 -8.10 -12.11
CA SER A 72 2.45 -7.46 -13.24
C SER A 72 3.92 -7.06 -12.98
N GLU A 73 4.31 -6.73 -11.75
CA GLU A 73 5.71 -6.34 -11.42
C GLU A 73 6.72 -7.50 -11.60
N SER A 74 6.28 -8.76 -11.59
CA SER A 74 7.17 -9.92 -11.80
C SER A 74 7.59 -10.13 -13.26
N VAL A 75 6.91 -9.47 -14.21
CA VAL A 75 7.22 -9.58 -15.64
C VAL A 75 8.28 -8.54 -16.06
N ASP A 76 8.35 -7.40 -15.37
CA ASP A 76 9.29 -6.31 -15.69
C ASP A 76 10.71 -6.52 -15.14
N ALA A 77 10.88 -7.42 -14.16
CA ALA A 77 12.22 -7.76 -13.64
C ALA A 77 13.09 -8.52 -14.67
N ASP A 78 12.49 -9.16 -15.66
CA ASP A 78 13.21 -9.87 -16.73
C ASP A 78 13.56 -8.95 -17.93
N SER A 79 12.82 -7.85 -18.12
CA SER A 79 13.02 -6.96 -19.28
C SER A 79 14.17 -5.96 -19.12
N LYS A 80 14.68 -5.75 -17.89
CA LYS A 80 15.81 -4.82 -17.63
C LYS A 80 17.19 -5.47 -17.72
N SER A 81 17.29 -6.75 -18.13
CA SER A 81 18.55 -7.49 -18.31
C SER A 81 19.11 -7.44 -19.75
N MET A 82 18.40 -6.87 -20.72
CA MET A 82 18.78 -6.93 -22.16
C MET A 82 19.12 -5.58 -22.81
N ARG A 83 19.60 -4.61 -22.04
CA ARG A 83 20.25 -3.41 -22.61
C ARG A 83 21.57 -3.13 -21.92
N GLU A 84 22.56 -3.96 -22.24
CA GLU A 84 23.96 -3.55 -22.42
C GLU A 84 24.31 -3.68 -23.90
#